data_AF-A0A9D4YBU4-F1
#
_entry.id   AF-A0A9D4YBU4-F1
#
_cell.length_a   1.000
_cell.length_b   1.000
_cell.length_c   1.000
_cell.angle_alpha   90.00
_cell.angle_beta   90.00
_cell.angle_gamma   90.00
#
_symmetry.space_group_name_H-M   'P 1'
#
loop_
_entity.id
_entity.type
_entity.pdbx_description
1 polymer ?
#
loop_
_entity_poly.entity_id
_entity_poly.type
_entity_poly.pdbx_seq_one_letter_code
_entity_poly.pdbx_strand_id
1 'polypeptide(L)'
;MGMRQKVKPKDLTVTLGISPKDLLSHYKEDMDIQGLKRSYLEGVARRMVGEERWGSYISLIQLDHPIWERPKEDEIEEFILHGGEASYRELLRKVTRAWEKVHVKDNKPKRKDTSSEESHTPWIKERVDRLKTTIARLEQDKEILEHSLYDATYENNQISYDLEQKDEQLLKNMEELRTERSKIQKTLGGFIQCQS
;
A
#
# COMPACT_ATOMS: atom_id res chain seq x y z
N MET A 1 -36.15 10.98 -7.84
CA MET A 1 -36.12 9.51 -8.02
C MET A 1 -35.22 9.21 -9.21
N GLY A 2 -33.98 8.77 -8.97
CA GLY A 2 -33.06 8.39 -10.05
C GLY A 2 -33.55 7.12 -10.75
N MET A 3 -33.65 7.15 -12.08
CA MET A 3 -33.99 5.97 -12.87
C MET A 3 -32.84 4.96 -12.79
N ARG A 4 -32.99 3.91 -11.97
CA ARG A 4 -32.03 2.79 -11.96
C ARG A 4 -32.05 2.13 -13.35
N GLN A 5 -30.92 2.17 -14.05
CA GLN A 5 -30.81 1.57 -15.37
C GLN A 5 -30.99 0.05 -15.25
N LYS A 6 -31.96 -0.52 -15.98
CA LYS A 6 -32.21 -1.97 -15.98
C LYS A 6 -31.07 -2.68 -16.69
N VAL A 7 -30.11 -3.19 -15.92
CA VAL A 7 -28.99 -3.98 -16.47
C VAL A 7 -29.52 -5.37 -16.84
N LYS A 8 -29.34 -5.76 -18.10
CA LYS A 8 -29.76 -7.07 -18.57
C LYS A 8 -28.83 -8.14 -18.00
N PRO A 9 -29.36 -9.26 -17.47
CA PRO A 9 -28.56 -10.36 -16.92
C PRO A 9 -27.45 -10.85 -17.86
N LYS A 10 -27.70 -10.87 -19.17
CA LYS A 10 -26.73 -11.30 -20.18
C LYS A 10 -25.44 -10.46 -20.18
N ASP A 11 -25.54 -9.16 -19.96
CA ASP A 11 -24.40 -8.25 -19.99
C ASP A 11 -23.51 -8.42 -18.74
N LEU A 12 -24.12 -8.81 -17.62
CA LEU A 12 -23.41 -9.13 -16.37
C LEU A 12 -22.59 -10.42 -16.46
N THR A 13 -23.04 -11.40 -17.25
CA THR A 13 -22.33 -12.68 -17.38
C THR A 13 -20.94 -12.52 -17.97
N VAL A 14 -20.81 -11.71 -19.02
CA VAL A 14 -19.54 -11.41 -19.68
C VAL A 14 -18.64 -10.58 -18.77
N THR A 15 -19.21 -9.59 -18.10
CA THR A 15 -18.47 -8.61 -17.28
C THR A 15 -17.93 -9.24 -15.98
N LEU A 16 -18.77 -10.04 -15.32
CA LEU A 16 -18.41 -10.68 -14.05
C LEU A 16 -17.76 -12.05 -14.26
N GLY A 17 -17.76 -12.58 -15.49
CA GLY A 17 -17.32 -13.95 -15.78
C GLY A 17 -18.05 -14.98 -14.91
N ILE A 18 -19.35 -14.76 -14.72
CA ILE A 18 -20.26 -15.64 -13.97
C ILE A 18 -21.10 -16.40 -14.99
N SER A 19 -21.30 -17.70 -14.75
CA SER A 19 -22.16 -18.50 -15.60
C SER A 19 -23.57 -17.90 -15.68
N PRO A 20 -24.17 -17.79 -16.88
CA PRO A 20 -25.54 -17.31 -17.03
C PRO A 20 -26.55 -18.07 -16.15
N LYS A 21 -26.33 -19.37 -15.94
CA LYS A 21 -27.20 -20.20 -15.11
C LYS A 21 -27.17 -19.80 -13.64
N ASP A 22 -25.97 -19.54 -13.11
CA ASP A 22 -25.74 -19.13 -11.73
C ASP A 22 -26.34 -17.74 -11.47
N LEU A 23 -26.08 -16.81 -12.40
CA LEU A 23 -26.62 -15.46 -12.35
C LEU A 23 -28.16 -15.46 -12.37
N LEU A 24 -28.78 -16.28 -13.22
CA LEU A 24 -30.24 -16.40 -13.31
C LEU A 24 -30.87 -17.03 -12.06
N SER A 25 -30.21 -18.01 -11.42
CA SER A 25 -30.72 -18.61 -10.18
C SER A 25 -30.75 -17.64 -8.99
N HIS A 26 -29.95 -16.58 -9.03
CA HIS A 26 -29.87 -15.57 -8.00
C HIS A 26 -30.55 -14.24 -8.39
N TYR A 27 -31.02 -14.14 -9.63
CA TYR A 27 -31.78 -13.00 -10.13
C TYR A 27 -33.23 -13.09 -9.63
N LYS A 28 -33.72 -12.00 -9.05
CA LYS A 28 -35.12 -11.89 -8.62
C LYS A 28 -35.80 -10.77 -9.39
N GLU A 29 -37.01 -11.07 -9.84
CA GLU A 29 -37.99 -10.11 -10.31
C GLU A 29 -39.14 -10.16 -9.30
N ASP A 30 -39.21 -9.19 -8.40
CA ASP A 30 -40.30 -9.08 -7.44
C ASP A 30 -40.95 -7.71 -7.57
N MET A 31 -42.15 -7.69 -8.17
CA MET A 31 -43.08 -6.57 -8.40
C MET A 31 -42.43 -5.32 -9.04
N ASP A 32 -41.52 -4.64 -8.34
CA ASP A 32 -40.81 -3.43 -8.77
C ASP A 32 -39.27 -3.53 -8.66
N ILE A 33 -38.73 -4.60 -8.09
CA ILE A 33 -37.29 -4.79 -7.87
C ILE A 33 -36.80 -5.92 -8.79
N GLN A 34 -36.06 -5.52 -9.81
CA GLN A 34 -35.33 -6.43 -10.71
C GLN A 34 -33.85 -6.34 -10.39
N GLY A 35 -33.25 -7.42 -9.89
CA GLY A 35 -31.84 -7.40 -9.49
C GLY A 35 -31.31 -8.68 -8.86
N LEU A 36 -30.02 -8.66 -8.54
CA LEU A 36 -29.35 -9.74 -7.82
C LEU A 36 -29.42 -9.47 -6.31
N LYS A 37 -29.48 -10.54 -5.52
CA LYS A 37 -29.36 -10.41 -4.06
C LYS A 37 -27.99 -9.83 -3.71
N ARG A 38 -27.96 -8.79 -2.87
CA ARG A 38 -26.72 -8.20 -2.34
C ARG A 38 -25.80 -9.25 -1.72
N SER A 39 -26.33 -10.14 -0.89
CA SER A 39 -25.55 -11.20 -0.25
C SER A 39 -24.88 -12.16 -1.24
N TYR A 40 -25.49 -12.36 -2.41
CA TYR A 40 -24.88 -13.14 -3.48
C TYR A 40 -23.74 -12.36 -4.14
N LEU A 41 -23.94 -11.07 -4.44
CA LEU A 41 -22.89 -10.20 -4.99
C LEU A 41 -21.69 -10.08 -4.05
N GLU A 42 -21.91 -9.94 -2.75
CA GLU A 42 -20.84 -9.92 -1.74
C GLU A 42 -20.05 -11.24 -1.70
N GLY A 43 -20.74 -12.38 -1.81
CA GLY A 43 -20.08 -13.69 -1.90
C GLY A 43 -19.26 -13.86 -3.18
N VAL A 44 -19.76 -13.34 -4.30
CA VAL A 44 -19.05 -13.29 -5.58
C VAL A 44 -17.83 -12.37 -5.49
N ALA A 45 -17.96 -11.20 -4.87
CA ALA A 45 -16.88 -10.24 -4.68
C ALA A 45 -15.72 -10.86 -3.89
N ARG A 46 -16.02 -11.51 -2.76
CA ARG A 46 -15.02 -12.22 -1.95
C ARG A 46 -14.31 -13.32 -2.74
N ARG A 47 -15.04 -14.06 -3.57
CA ARG A 47 -14.45 -15.09 -4.45
C ARG A 47 -13.52 -14.48 -5.49
N MET A 48 -13.92 -13.39 -6.13
CA MET A 48 -13.09 -12.68 -7.10
C MET A 48 -11.81 -12.14 -6.48
N VAL A 49 -11.86 -11.64 -5.24
CA VAL A 49 -10.68 -11.22 -4.48
C VAL A 49 -9.76 -12.41 -4.23
N GLY A 50 -10.29 -13.55 -3.79
CA GLY A 50 -9.51 -14.77 -3.58
C GLY A 50 -8.91 -15.37 -4.85
N GLU A 51 -9.54 -15.16 -6.00
CA GLU A 51 -9.07 -15.58 -7.33
C GLU A 51 -8.21 -14.51 -8.04
N GLU A 52 -7.91 -13.38 -7.39
CA GLU A 52 -7.20 -12.23 -7.97
C GLU A 52 -7.85 -11.64 -9.26
N ARG A 53 -9.17 -11.83 -9.41
CA ARG A 53 -9.96 -11.36 -10.56
C ARG A 53 -10.42 -9.91 -10.40
N TRP A 54 -9.46 -9.01 -10.17
CA TRP A 54 -9.70 -7.61 -9.84
C TRP A 54 -10.51 -6.83 -10.87
N GLY A 55 -10.35 -7.14 -12.16
CA GLY A 55 -11.14 -6.49 -13.22
C GLY A 55 -12.65 -6.72 -13.05
N SER A 56 -13.05 -7.96 -12.75
CA SER A 56 -14.46 -8.31 -12.51
C SER A 56 -14.96 -7.74 -11.17
N TYR A 57 -14.10 -7.67 -10.16
CA TYR A 57 -14.43 -7.08 -8.85
C TYR A 57 -14.70 -5.57 -8.96
N ILE A 58 -13.85 -4.82 -9.66
CA ILE A 58 -14.05 -3.37 -9.87
C ILE A 58 -15.33 -3.11 -10.68
N SER A 59 -15.60 -3.91 -11.72
CA SER A 59 -16.86 -3.80 -12.46
C SER A 59 -18.08 -4.09 -11.59
N LEU A 60 -17.97 -5.00 -10.63
CA LEU A 60 -19.05 -5.30 -9.67
C LEU A 60 -19.34 -4.10 -8.75
N ILE A 61 -18.30 -3.44 -8.23
CA ILE A 61 -18.46 -2.23 -7.39
C ILE A 61 -19.12 -1.10 -8.18
N GLN A 62 -18.72 -0.90 -9.43
CA GLN A 62 -19.29 0.11 -10.32
C GLN A 62 -20.78 -0.12 -10.64
N LEU A 63 -21.25 -1.36 -10.54
CA LEU A 63 -22.65 -1.71 -10.75
C LEU A 63 -23.54 -1.43 -9.53
N ASP A 64 -23.01 -1.55 -8.31
CA ASP A 64 -23.78 -1.36 -7.07
C ASP A 64 -23.73 0.10 -6.58
N HIS A 65 -22.66 0.83 -6.92
CA HIS A 65 -22.50 2.25 -6.64
C HIS A 65 -22.27 3.03 -7.94
N PRO A 66 -23.32 3.64 -8.53
CA PRO A 66 -23.09 4.64 -9.56
C PRO A 66 -22.16 5.73 -8.98
N ILE A 67 -20.98 5.89 -9.58
CA ILE A 67 -19.93 6.89 -9.24
C ILE A 67 -20.46 8.35 -9.31
N TRP A 68 -21.73 8.54 -9.69
CA TRP A 68 -22.38 9.82 -9.90
C TRP A 68 -22.76 10.54 -8.59
N GLU A 69 -22.76 9.86 -7.44
CA GLU A 69 -22.96 10.50 -6.14
C GLU A 69 -21.63 10.62 -5.39
N ARG A 70 -21.36 11.81 -4.82
CA ARG A 70 -20.22 12.06 -3.93
C ARG A 70 -20.26 11.02 -2.81
N PRO A 71 -19.28 10.10 -2.71
CA PRO A 71 -19.24 9.16 -1.60
C PRO A 71 -19.16 9.95 -0.30
N LYS A 72 -19.88 9.53 0.74
CA LYS A 72 -19.74 10.18 2.03
C LYS A 72 -18.32 9.98 2.53
N GLU A 73 -17.74 11.03 3.11
CA GLU A 73 -16.31 11.10 3.43
C GLU A 73 -15.88 10.06 4.48
N ASP A 74 -16.83 9.63 5.30
CA ASP A 74 -16.77 8.54 6.28
C ASP A 74 -16.90 7.13 5.69
N GLU A 75 -17.33 7.01 4.43
CA GLU A 75 -17.47 5.73 3.71
C GLU A 75 -16.28 5.45 2.76
N ILE A 76 -15.36 6.41 2.59
CA ILE A 76 -14.13 6.25 1.80
C ILE A 76 -13.03 5.68 2.71
N GLU A 77 -13.03 4.37 2.93
CA GLU A 77 -11.88 3.71 3.54
C GLU A 77 -10.64 3.81 2.64
N GLU A 78 -9.51 4.18 3.23
CA GLU A 78 -8.22 4.23 2.55
C GLU A 78 -7.83 2.82 2.11
N PHE A 79 -8.03 2.53 0.83
CA PHE A 79 -7.77 1.20 0.26
C PHE A 79 -6.27 0.99 0.08
N ILE A 80 -5.58 0.59 1.16
CA ILE A 80 -4.15 0.28 1.13
C ILE A 80 -3.96 -1.14 0.58
N LEU A 81 -3.52 -1.24 -0.67
CA LEU A 81 -3.19 -2.51 -1.32
C LEU A 81 -1.72 -2.89 -1.02
N HIS A 82 -1.53 -3.92 -0.19
CA HIS A 82 -0.23 -4.50 0.09
C HIS A 82 0.13 -5.54 -0.99
N GLY A 83 0.88 -5.16 -2.03
CA GLY A 83 1.35 -6.09 -3.08
C GLY A 83 2.45 -5.53 -4.00
N GLY A 84 3.47 -6.35 -4.28
CA GLY A 84 4.76 -5.96 -4.88
C GLY A 84 4.74 -5.23 -6.24
N GLU A 85 5.76 -4.38 -6.42
CA GLU A 85 5.85 -3.28 -7.41
C GLU A 85 5.71 -3.66 -8.90
N ALA A 86 6.13 -4.86 -9.30
CA ALA A 86 6.16 -5.24 -10.72
C ALA A 86 4.76 -5.61 -11.25
N SER A 87 3.99 -6.40 -10.49
CA SER A 87 2.60 -6.75 -10.82
C SER A 87 1.69 -5.52 -10.75
N TYR A 88 1.97 -4.63 -9.79
CA TYR A 88 1.24 -3.39 -9.54
C TYR A 88 1.26 -2.42 -10.73
N ARG A 89 2.43 -2.17 -11.32
CA ARG A 89 2.57 -1.23 -12.45
C ARG A 89 1.81 -1.70 -13.69
N GLU A 90 1.80 -3.01 -13.94
CA GLU A 90 1.10 -3.60 -15.07
C GLU A 90 -0.42 -3.61 -14.86
N LEU A 91 -0.86 -3.83 -13.62
CA LEU A 91 -2.25 -3.73 -13.21
C LEU A 91 -2.79 -2.30 -13.36
N LEU A 92 -2.07 -1.29 -12.86
CA LEU A 92 -2.46 0.11 -13.02
C LEU A 92 -2.61 0.48 -14.50
N ARG A 93 -1.67 0.06 -15.36
CA ARG A 93 -1.78 0.28 -16.81
C ARG A 93 -3.04 -0.36 -17.41
N LYS A 94 -3.41 -1.57 -16.98
CA LYS A 94 -4.62 -2.25 -17.46
C LYS A 94 -5.89 -1.50 -17.02
N VAL A 95 -5.94 -1.04 -15.77
CA VAL A 95 -7.05 -0.23 -15.24
C VAL A 95 -7.15 1.10 -15.97
N THR A 96 -6.05 1.84 -16.13
CA THR A 96 -6.03 3.12 -16.87
C THR A 96 -6.53 2.95 -18.31
N ARG A 97 -6.05 1.93 -19.03
CA ARG A 97 -6.49 1.64 -20.41
C ARG A 97 -7.96 1.24 -20.50
N ALA A 98 -8.46 0.49 -19.51
CA ALA A 98 -9.88 0.15 -19.44
C ALA A 98 -10.73 1.41 -19.21
N TRP A 99 -10.26 2.30 -18.33
CA TRP A 99 -10.92 3.57 -18.02
C TRP A 99 -10.95 4.53 -19.20
N GLU A 100 -9.86 4.66 -19.96
CA GLU A 100 -9.80 5.45 -21.19
C GLU A 100 -10.83 4.99 -22.23
N LYS A 101 -11.03 3.67 -22.37
CA LYS A 101 -12.00 3.11 -23.32
C LYS A 101 -13.46 3.37 -22.95
N VAL A 102 -13.75 3.47 -21.65
CA VAL A 102 -15.09 3.82 -21.14
C VAL A 102 -15.39 5.28 -21.49
N HIS A 103 -14.44 6.19 -21.23
CA HIS A 103 -14.60 7.63 -21.52
C HIS A 103 -14.74 7.97 -23.01
N VAL A 104 -14.10 7.23 -23.91
CA VAL A 104 -14.16 7.53 -25.36
C VAL A 104 -15.52 7.19 -25.98
N LYS A 105 -16.31 6.30 -25.36
CA LYS A 105 -17.57 5.81 -25.94
C LYS A 105 -18.76 6.75 -25.76
N ASP A 106 -18.64 7.77 -24.91
CA ASP A 106 -19.71 8.73 -24.60
C ASP A 106 -19.75 9.97 -25.51
N ASN A 107 -18.94 10.01 -26.57
CA ASN A 107 -19.00 11.06 -27.60
C ASN A 107 -20.17 10.85 -28.60
N LYS A 108 -21.42 10.90 -28.11
CA LYS A 108 -22.63 11.12 -28.94
C LYS A 108 -23.48 12.28 -28.37
N PRO A 109 -24.22 13.00 -29.24
CA PRO A 109 -24.45 14.43 -29.06
C PRO A 109 -25.44 14.77 -27.96
N LYS A 110 -25.08 15.88 -27.28
CA LYS A 110 -25.77 16.58 -26.19
C LYS A 110 -27.29 16.54 -26.30
N ARG A 111 -27.94 15.89 -25.33
CA ARG A 111 -29.32 16.21 -24.98
C ARG A 111 -29.32 17.39 -24.01
N LYS A 112 -30.22 18.31 -24.30
CA LYS A 112 -30.35 19.64 -23.73
C LYS A 112 -31.06 19.57 -22.38
N ASP A 113 -30.43 20.24 -21.40
CA ASP A 113 -30.94 20.80 -20.15
C ASP A 113 -31.92 19.97 -19.29
N THR A 114 -31.43 19.53 -18.11
CA THR A 114 -32.13 19.77 -16.82
C THR A 114 -31.16 19.66 -15.64
N SER A 115 -31.01 20.77 -14.91
CA SER A 115 -30.75 20.89 -13.46
C SER A 115 -29.41 20.41 -12.88
N SER A 116 -28.51 21.37 -12.66
CA SER A 116 -27.54 21.46 -11.54
C SER A 116 -26.84 20.17 -11.07
N GLU A 117 -26.29 19.39 -12.00
CA GLU A 117 -25.11 18.57 -11.68
C GLU A 117 -23.97 19.55 -11.35
N GLU A 118 -23.78 19.85 -10.07
CA GLU A 118 -22.52 20.39 -9.57
C GLU A 118 -21.44 19.44 -10.09
N SER A 119 -20.75 19.90 -11.13
CA SER A 119 -19.78 19.11 -11.89
C SER A 119 -18.90 18.37 -10.91
N HIS A 120 -18.86 17.04 -11.00
CA HIS A 120 -18.00 16.21 -10.15
C HIS A 120 -16.49 16.45 -10.42
N THR A 121 -16.19 17.18 -11.51
CA THR A 121 -14.84 17.47 -12.01
C THR A 121 -13.98 18.29 -11.05
N PRO A 122 -14.44 19.39 -10.42
CA PRO A 122 -13.65 20.16 -9.47
C PRO A 122 -13.33 19.37 -8.20
N TRP A 123 -14.24 18.52 -7.71
CA TRP A 123 -13.98 17.67 -6.54
C TRP A 123 -12.88 16.63 -6.82
N ILE A 124 -12.95 15.95 -7.98
CA ILE A 124 -11.87 15.03 -8.41
C ILE A 124 -10.55 15.79 -8.49
N LYS A 125 -10.55 16.97 -9.12
CA LYS A 125 -9.34 17.78 -9.30
C LYS A 125 -8.71 18.16 -7.96
N GLU A 126 -9.52 18.67 -7.03
CA GLU A 126 -9.07 19.03 -5.68
C GLU A 126 -8.48 17.83 -4.93
N ARG A 127 -9.11 16.66 -5.04
CA ARG A 127 -8.62 15.42 -4.41
C ARG A 127 -7.32 14.94 -5.05
N VAL A 128 -7.20 15.00 -6.38
CA VAL A 128 -5.97 14.66 -7.10
C VAL A 128 -4.83 15.60 -6.68
N ASP A 129 -5.11 16.90 -6.54
CA ASP A 129 -4.10 17.88 -6.15
C ASP A 129 -3.65 17.64 -4.70
N ARG A 130 -4.57 17.34 -3.76
CA ARG A 130 -4.21 16.91 -2.39
C ARG A 130 -3.31 15.69 -2.39
N LEU A 131 -3.69 14.64 -3.14
CA LEU A 131 -2.91 13.40 -3.21
C LEU A 131 -1.51 13.65 -3.79
N LYS A 132 -1.39 14.49 -4.82
CA LYS A 132 -0.09 14.88 -5.37
C LYS A 132 0.78 15.59 -4.33
N THR A 133 0.20 16.51 -3.56
CA THR A 133 0.93 17.19 -2.48
C THR A 133 1.40 16.20 -1.41
N THR A 134 0.55 15.25 -1.01
CA THR A 134 0.93 14.21 -0.05
C THR A 134 2.04 13.31 -0.60
N ILE A 135 1.95 12.90 -1.87
CA ILE A 135 2.99 12.08 -2.52
C ILE A 135 4.32 12.83 -2.54
N ALA A 136 4.34 14.09 -2.98
CA ALA A 136 5.57 14.89 -3.03
C ALA A 136 6.20 15.06 -1.63
N ARG A 137 5.39 15.27 -0.59
CA ARG A 137 5.88 15.32 0.80
C ARG A 137 6.50 13.99 1.23
N LEU A 138 5.82 12.87 0.95
CA LEU A 138 6.31 11.54 1.32
C LEU A 138 7.61 11.17 0.58
N GLU A 139 7.75 11.58 -0.68
CA GLU A 139 9.00 11.42 -1.45
C GLU A 139 10.15 12.20 -0.81
N GLN A 140 9.90 13.45 -0.40
CA GLN A 140 10.89 14.25 0.33
C GLN A 140 11.27 13.63 1.68
N ASP A 141 10.29 13.20 2.48
CA ASP A 141 10.54 12.57 3.79
C ASP A 141 11.35 11.28 3.63
N LYS A 142 11.09 10.51 2.57
CA LYS A 142 11.86 9.31 2.24
C LYS A 142 13.33 9.64 1.97
N GLU A 143 13.62 10.64 1.14
CA GLU A 143 14.99 11.06 0.83
C GLU A 143 15.76 11.50 2.09
N ILE A 144 15.09 12.26 2.96
CA ILE A 144 15.67 12.70 4.25
C ILE A 144 16.01 11.49 5.13
N LEU A 145 15.09 10.51 5.23
CA LEU A 145 15.31 9.31 6.03
C LEU A 145 16.43 8.42 5.46
N GLU A 146 16.52 8.30 4.14
CA GLU A 146 17.61 7.55 3.49
C GLU A 146 18.98 8.20 3.78
N HIS A 147 19.07 9.53 3.72
CA HIS A 147 20.30 10.25 4.10
C HIS A 147 20.63 10.07 5.59
N SER A 148 19.64 10.23 6.48
CA SER A 148 19.84 10.05 7.92
C SER A 148 20.30 8.63 8.28
N LEU A 149 19.76 7.62 7.60
CA LEU A 149 20.18 6.23 7.78
C LEU A 149 21.63 6.03 7.36
N TYR A 150 22.03 6.63 6.23
CA TYR A 150 23.42 6.58 5.76
C TYR A 150 24.39 7.20 6.77
N ASP A 151 24.09 8.40 7.27
CA ASP A 151 24.92 9.08 8.27
C ASP A 151 25.04 8.28 9.57
N ALA A 152 23.92 7.79 10.10
CA ALA A 152 23.91 6.99 11.32
C ALA A 152 24.69 5.67 11.15
N THR A 153 24.64 5.06 9.97
CA THR A 153 25.41 3.85 9.66
C THR A 153 26.91 4.16 9.64
N TYR A 154 27.30 5.28 9.05
CA TYR A 154 28.69 5.73 9.02
C TYR A 154 29.22 6.01 10.44
N GLU A 155 28.46 6.76 11.25
CA GLU A 155 28.81 7.06 12.64
C GLU A 155 28.96 5.78 13.48
N ASN A 156 28.02 4.83 13.35
CA ASN A 156 28.10 3.55 14.05
C ASN A 156 29.35 2.75 13.66
N ASN A 157 29.71 2.72 12.38
CA ASN A 157 30.93 2.05 11.93
C ASN A 157 32.19 2.71 12.49
N GLN A 158 32.21 4.05 12.55
CA GLN A 158 33.32 4.78 13.14
C GLN A 158 33.45 4.49 14.65
N ILE A 159 32.34 4.48 15.38
CA ILE A 159 32.32 4.14 16.81
C ILE A 159 32.79 2.70 17.02
N SER A 160 32.35 1.75 16.18
CA SER A 160 32.78 0.35 16.25
C SER A 160 34.29 0.22 16.10
N TYR A 161 34.87 0.92 15.11
CA TYR A 161 36.32 0.94 14.89
C TYR A 161 37.07 1.54 16.09
N ASP A 162 36.59 2.68 16.60
CA ASP A 162 37.22 3.33 17.76
C ASP A 162 37.16 2.44 19.02
N LEU A 163 36.07 1.71 19.22
CA LEU A 163 35.93 0.74 20.31
C LEU A 163 36.95 -0.40 20.18
N GLU A 164 37.09 -0.98 18.99
CA GLU A 164 38.08 -2.04 18.73
C GLU A 164 39.51 -1.56 19.04
N GLN A 165 39.87 -0.34 18.59
CA GLN A 165 41.19 0.25 18.88
C GLN A 165 41.42 0.47 20.38
N LYS A 166 40.38 0.88 21.12
CA LYS A 166 40.47 1.05 22.58
C LYS A 166 40.61 -0.29 23.30
N ASP A 167 39.91 -1.33 22.85
CA ASP A 167 40.00 -2.67 23.42
C ASP A 167 41.40 -3.29 23.19
N GLU A 168 41.97 -3.12 22.00
CA GLU A 168 43.35 -3.53 21.69
C GLU A 168 44.37 -2.82 22.61
N GLN A 169 44.22 -1.51 22.78
CA GLN A 169 45.07 -0.73 23.67
C GLN A 169 44.93 -1.16 25.14
N LEU A 170 43.71 -1.46 25.58
CA LEU A 170 43.43 -1.93 26.94
C LEU A 170 44.06 -3.29 27.20
N LEU A 171 43.97 -4.23 26.25
CA LEU A 171 44.61 -5.53 26.33
C LEU A 171 46.13 -5.41 26.46
N LYS A 172 46.75 -4.53 25.66
CA LYS A 172 48.19 -4.25 25.75
C LYS A 172 48.58 -3.71 27.12
N ASN A 173 47.84 -2.72 27.62
CA ASN A 173 48.08 -2.12 28.94
C ASN A 173 47.94 -3.16 30.07
N MET A 174 46.94 -4.05 29.98
CA MET A 174 46.75 -5.13 30.95
C MET A 174 47.94 -6.10 30.98
N GLU A 175 48.49 -6.44 29.81
CA GLU A 175 49.64 -7.33 29.74
C GLU A 175 50.91 -6.66 30.28
N GLU A 176 51.14 -5.38 29.96
CA GLU A 176 52.23 -4.60 30.54
C GLU A 176 52.16 -4.59 32.07
N LEU A 177 50.98 -4.28 32.64
CA LEU A 177 50.77 -4.32 34.10
C LEU A 177 51.00 -5.70 34.71
N ARG A 178 50.60 -6.79 34.03
CA ARG A 178 50.91 -8.16 34.48
C ARG A 178 52.41 -8.42 34.50
N THR A 179 53.14 -7.99 33.46
CA THR A 179 54.60 -8.17 33.42
C THR A 179 55.30 -7.38 34.52
N GLU A 180 54.88 -6.15 34.79
CA GLU A 180 55.43 -5.33 35.88
C GLU A 180 55.16 -5.95 37.25
N ARG A 181 53.93 -6.41 37.49
CA ARG A 181 53.57 -7.10 38.72
C ARG A 181 54.40 -8.36 38.93
N SER A 182 54.67 -9.13 37.87
CA SER A 182 55.55 -10.30 37.93
C SER A 182 56.99 -9.92 38.28
N LYS A 183 57.53 -8.83 37.70
CA LYS A 183 58.87 -8.33 38.02
C LYS A 183 58.97 -7.94 39.50
N ILE A 184 58.00 -7.16 40.01
CA ILE A 184 57.95 -6.73 41.41
C ILE A 184 57.85 -7.95 42.35
N GLN A 185 57.05 -8.95 42.01
CA GLN A 185 56.93 -10.16 42.83
C GLN A 185 58.25 -10.94 42.93
N LYS A 186 59.00 -11.03 41.82
CA LYS A 186 60.32 -11.68 41.80
C LYS A 186 61.35 -10.92 42.63
N THR A 187 61.39 -9.59 42.55
CA THR A 187 62.34 -8.78 43.33
C THR A 187 62.07 -8.87 44.82
N LEU A 188 60.80 -8.82 45.24
CA LEU A 188 60.40 -8.99 46.65
C LEU A 188 60.72 -10.40 47.18
N GLY A 189 60.46 -11.45 46.39
CA GLY A 189 60.78 -12.82 46.78
C GLY A 189 62.29 -13.06 46.99
N GLY A 190 63.14 -12.49 46.14
CA GLY A 190 64.60 -12.56 46.29
C GLY A 190 65.11 -11.83 47.54
N PHE A 191 64.48 -10.72 47.93
CA PHE A 191 64.84 -10.00 49.15
C PHE A 191 64.59 -10.81 50.43
N ILE A 192 63.50 -11.59 50.47
CA ILE A 192 63.15 -12.42 51.63
C ILE A 192 64.14 -13.60 51.78
N GLN A 193 64.64 -14.15 50.67
CA GLN A 193 65.56 -15.28 50.67
C GLN A 193 67.00 -14.93 51.11
N CYS A 194 67.43 -13.67 50.97
CA CYS A 194 68.76 -13.22 51.37
C CYS A 194 68.88 -12.83 52.85
N GLN A 195 67.76 -12.77 53.59
CA GLN A 195 67.75 -12.41 55.03
C GLN A 195 67.54 -13.60 55.97
N SER A 196 67.45 -14.83 55.43
CA SER A 196 67.31 -16.07 56.19
C SER A 196 68.55 -16.94 56.07
#